data_AF-A0A7J4QT07-F1
#
_entry.id   AF-A0A7J4QT07-F1
#
_cell.length_a   1.000
_cell.length_b   1.000
_cell.length_c   1.000
_cell.angle_alpha   90.00
_cell.angle_beta   90.00
_cell.angle_gamma   90.00
#
_symmetry.space_group_name_H-M   'P 1'
#
loop_
_entity.id
_entity.type
_entity.pdbx_description
1 polymer ?
#
loop_
_entity_poly.entity_id
_entity_poly.type
_entity_poly.pdbx_seq_one_letter_code
_entity_poly.pdbx_strand_id
1 'polypeptide(L)'
;PWLWSLVEMIRRAHPTIHPKNTGNGGEGQVSRLIVHPTAGGRVRGAHNCGSCDAEVVAAIERYAVSGELEEFDGLSCECEKAWAEEISLEHALPTPLGISKTRRGNVLDALRAP
;
A
#
# COMPACT_ATOMS: atom_id res chain seq x y z
N PRO A 1 8.21 1.55 -3.98
CA PRO A 1 6.89 0.99 -4.39
C PRO A 1 5.79 1.82 -3.72
N TRP A 2 4.64 1.98 -4.37
CA TRP A 2 3.49 2.70 -3.79
C TRP A 2 2.93 1.91 -2.60
N LEU A 3 2.66 2.58 -1.49
CA LEU A 3 1.88 2.00 -0.40
C LEU A 3 0.43 1.75 -0.85
N TRP A 4 -0.10 2.59 -1.75
CA TRP A 4 -1.42 2.37 -2.37
C TRP A 4 -1.54 1.04 -3.11
N SER A 5 -0.48 0.59 -3.79
CA SER A 5 -0.46 -0.75 -4.40
C SER A 5 -0.63 -1.85 -3.35
N LEU A 6 -0.11 -1.65 -2.14
CA LEU A 6 -0.24 -2.62 -1.06
C LEU A 6 -1.64 -2.60 -0.45
N VAL A 7 -2.22 -1.41 -0.25
CA VAL A 7 -3.62 -1.26 0.18
C VAL A 7 -4.58 -1.90 -0.82
N GLU A 8 -4.37 -1.68 -2.12
CA GLU A 8 -5.21 -2.27 -3.17
C GLU A 8 -5.08 -3.80 -3.22
N MET A 9 -3.87 -4.32 -3.07
CA MET A 9 -3.64 -5.77 -2.97
C MET A 9 -4.39 -6.36 -1.77
N ILE A 10 -4.36 -5.71 -0.61
CA ILE A 10 -5.11 -6.12 0.58
C ILE A 10 -6.61 -6.12 0.30
N ARG A 11 -7.16 -5.01 -0.23
CA ARG A 11 -8.59 -4.88 -0.56
C ARG A 11 -9.07 -5.98 -1.52
N ARG A 12 -8.26 -6.35 -2.50
CA ARG A 12 -8.58 -7.42 -3.47
C ARG A 12 -8.47 -8.82 -2.87
N ALA A 13 -7.47 -9.05 -2.02
CA ALA A 13 -7.24 -10.36 -1.41
C ALA A 13 -8.24 -10.64 -0.27
N HIS A 14 -8.65 -9.59 0.45
CA HIS A 14 -9.44 -9.72 1.68
C HIS A 14 -10.73 -10.54 1.51
N PRO A 15 -11.60 -10.35 0.49
CA PRO A 15 -12.81 -11.17 0.33
C PRO A 15 -12.53 -12.67 0.14
N THR A 16 -11.38 -13.02 -0.43
CA THR A 16 -10.94 -14.42 -0.59
C THR A 16 -10.43 -15.00 0.73
N ILE A 17 -9.81 -14.17 1.57
CA ILE A 17 -9.16 -14.58 2.81
C ILE A 17 -10.14 -14.58 4.00
N HIS A 18 -11.03 -13.59 4.05
CA HIS A 18 -12.09 -13.42 5.04
C HIS A 18 -13.47 -13.35 4.35
N PRO A 19 -14.00 -14.45 3.77
CA PRO A 19 -15.31 -14.45 3.11
C PRO A 19 -16.48 -14.01 4.00
N LYS A 20 -16.34 -14.19 5.33
CA LYS A 20 -17.33 -13.77 6.33
C LYS A 20 -17.02 -12.41 6.97
N ASN A 21 -15.93 -11.75 6.58
CA ASN A 21 -15.43 -10.50 7.17
C ASN A 21 -15.38 -10.51 8.71
N THR A 22 -14.76 -11.55 9.29
CA THR A 22 -14.68 -11.78 10.75
C THR A 22 -13.32 -11.41 11.33
N GLY A 23 -12.45 -10.75 10.56
CA GLY A 23 -11.10 -10.41 10.97
C GLY A 23 -10.16 -11.62 11.11
N ASN A 24 -8.96 -11.35 11.64
CA ASN A 24 -7.94 -12.37 11.88
C ASN A 24 -8.33 -13.30 13.04
N GLY A 25 -8.20 -14.62 12.81
CA GLY A 25 -8.63 -15.64 13.77
C GLY A 25 -10.15 -15.85 13.83
N GLY A 26 -10.92 -15.08 13.05
CA GLY A 26 -12.37 -15.19 12.96
C GLY A 26 -12.84 -16.45 12.24
N GLU A 27 -14.11 -16.79 12.45
CA GLU A 27 -14.73 -17.94 11.80
C GLU A 27 -14.74 -17.77 10.28
N GLY A 28 -14.29 -18.78 9.54
CA GLY A 28 -14.28 -18.77 8.08
C GLY A 28 -13.06 -18.10 7.44
N GLN A 29 -12.03 -17.73 8.22
CA GLN A 29 -10.74 -17.33 7.66
C GLN A 29 -10.12 -18.50 6.86
N VAL A 30 -9.82 -18.27 5.58
CA VAL A 30 -9.30 -19.28 4.65
C VAL A 30 -7.78 -19.43 4.76
N SER A 31 -7.08 -18.32 4.97
CA SER A 31 -5.61 -18.28 5.07
C SER A 31 -5.15 -17.10 5.93
N ARG A 32 -3.88 -17.07 6.32
CA ARG A 32 -3.26 -15.93 7.00
C ARG A 32 -2.56 -15.04 5.99
N LEU A 33 -2.94 -13.77 5.95
CA LEU A 33 -2.21 -12.73 5.22
C LEU A 33 -1.22 -12.04 6.16
N ILE A 34 0.07 -12.05 5.81
CA ILE A 34 1.11 -11.33 6.56
C ILE A 34 1.65 -10.23 5.65
N VAL A 35 1.44 -8.98 6.05
CA VAL A 35 1.88 -7.81 5.30
C VAL A 35 2.61 -6.87 6.24
N HIS A 36 3.85 -6.53 5.90
CA HIS A 36 4.65 -5.55 6.62
C HIS A 36 5.55 -4.80 5.63
N PRO A 37 5.24 -3.53 5.27
CA PRO A 37 6.08 -2.77 4.37
C PRO A 37 7.39 -2.38 5.06
N THR A 38 8.47 -3.11 4.77
CA THR A 38 9.81 -2.83 5.32
C THR A 38 10.21 -1.37 5.06
N ALA A 39 10.52 -0.65 6.15
CA ALA A 39 10.86 0.77 6.12
C ALA A 39 9.80 1.68 5.47
N GLY A 40 8.51 1.32 5.53
CA GLY A 40 7.41 2.13 5.01
C GLY A 40 7.47 3.59 5.47
N GLY A 41 7.29 4.52 4.53
CA GLY A 41 7.36 5.97 4.75
C GLY A 41 8.75 6.52 5.05
N ARG A 42 9.81 5.69 4.98
CA ARG A 42 11.20 6.12 5.14
C ARG A 42 11.84 6.40 3.79
N VAL A 43 12.94 7.16 3.82
CA VAL A 43 13.71 7.62 2.63
C VAL A 43 14.04 6.49 1.65
N ARG A 44 14.36 5.29 2.15
CA ARG A 44 14.73 4.12 1.33
C ARG A 44 13.62 3.06 1.22
N GLY A 45 12.47 3.26 1.86
CA GLY A 45 11.38 2.27 1.87
C GLY A 45 10.22 2.60 0.94
N ALA A 46 9.13 1.85 1.06
CA ALA A 46 7.90 2.08 0.32
C ALA A 46 7.27 3.42 0.72
N HIS A 47 6.82 4.21 -0.24
CA HIS A 47 6.23 5.54 -0.02
C HIS A 47 5.22 5.85 -1.12
N ASN A 48 4.31 6.77 -0.81
CA ASN A 48 3.43 7.42 -1.76
C ASN A 48 4.05 8.77 -2.15
N CYS A 49 3.46 9.89 -1.70
CA CYS A 49 3.99 11.23 -1.90
C CYS A 49 4.78 11.78 -0.70
N GLY A 50 4.90 11.01 0.39
CA GLY A 50 5.58 11.46 1.61
C GLY A 50 4.63 12.02 2.68
N SER A 51 3.56 12.72 2.30
CA SER A 51 2.65 13.34 3.28
C SER A 51 1.65 12.35 3.90
N CYS A 52 1.15 11.39 3.12
CA CYS A 52 0.21 10.37 3.61
C CYS A 52 0.91 9.08 4.09
N ASP A 53 2.21 8.96 3.90
CA ASP A 53 2.93 7.69 4.10
C ASP A 53 2.78 7.15 5.52
N ALA A 54 2.94 8.00 6.53
CA ALA A 54 2.89 7.58 7.93
C ALA A 54 1.51 7.03 8.30
N GLU A 55 0.44 7.67 7.82
CA GLU A 55 -0.93 7.27 8.09
C GLU A 55 -1.29 5.96 7.36
N VAL A 56 -0.91 5.85 6.09
CA VAL A 56 -1.14 4.65 5.28
C VAL A 56 -0.36 3.46 5.83
N VAL A 57 0.91 3.64 6.22
CA VAL A 57 1.70 2.57 6.88
C VAL A 57 1.03 2.13 8.17
N ALA A 58 0.62 3.08 9.02
CA ALA A 58 -0.06 2.76 10.26
C ALA A 58 -1.36 1.97 10.03
N ALA A 59 -2.15 2.30 9.01
CA ALA A 59 -3.35 1.55 8.64
C ALA A 59 -3.03 0.12 8.20
N ILE A 60 -1.98 -0.07 7.38
CA ILE A 60 -1.53 -1.40 6.96
C ILE A 60 -1.09 -2.23 8.17
N GLU A 61 -0.39 -1.63 9.12
CA GLU A 61 0.04 -2.30 10.35
C GLU A 61 -1.14 -2.67 11.24
N ARG A 62 -2.15 -1.80 11.37
CA ARG A 62 -3.38 -2.13 12.10
C ARG A 62 -4.15 -3.27 11.42
N TYR A 63 -4.32 -3.21 10.10
CA TYR A 63 -4.90 -4.30 9.32
C TYR A 63 -4.15 -5.62 9.50
N ALA A 64 -2.82 -5.60 9.54
CA ALA A 64 -2.02 -6.80 9.74
C ALA A 64 -2.29 -7.49 11.10
N VAL A 65 -2.83 -6.75 12.07
CA VAL A 65 -3.28 -7.25 13.36
C VAL A 65 -4.77 -7.61 13.33
N SER A 66 -5.65 -6.68 12.97
CA SER A 66 -7.11 -6.85 13.03
C SER A 66 -7.66 -7.75 11.92
N GLY A 67 -7.14 -7.61 10.70
CA GLY A 67 -7.70 -8.23 9.50
C GLY A 67 -9.00 -7.60 9.04
N GLU A 68 -9.29 -6.35 9.42
CA GLU A 68 -10.54 -5.62 9.14
C GLU A 68 -10.30 -4.50 8.11
N LEU A 69 -11.13 -4.41 7.06
CA LEU A 69 -10.94 -3.41 5.99
C LEU A 69 -11.21 -1.97 6.44
N GLU A 70 -11.97 -1.83 7.52
CA GLU A 70 -12.32 -0.58 8.19
C GLU A 70 -11.08 0.20 8.65
N GLU A 71 -9.92 -0.48 8.82
CA GLU A 71 -8.64 0.17 9.12
C GLU A 71 -8.16 1.16 8.04
N PHE A 72 -8.67 0.99 6.82
CA PHE A 72 -8.39 1.86 5.68
C PHE A 72 -9.46 2.94 5.48
N ASP A 73 -10.51 2.98 6.30
CA ASP A 73 -11.55 3.98 6.19
C ASP A 73 -11.01 5.37 6.55
N GLY A 74 -11.44 6.38 5.79
CA GLY A 74 -10.97 7.75 5.96
C GLY A 74 -9.60 8.06 5.35
N LEU A 75 -8.82 7.04 4.95
CA LEU A 75 -7.58 7.27 4.20
C LEU A 75 -7.90 7.91 2.85
N SER A 76 -7.33 9.09 2.61
CA SER A 76 -7.42 9.75 1.32
C SER A 76 -6.21 10.64 1.09
N CYS A 77 -5.71 10.66 -0.15
CA CYS A 77 -4.68 11.60 -0.56
C CYS A 77 -4.79 11.83 -2.06
N GLU A 78 -4.48 13.04 -2.52
CA GLU A 78 -4.46 13.35 -3.96
C GLU A 78 -3.52 12.42 -4.75
N CYS A 79 -2.45 11.94 -4.11
CA CYS A 79 -1.50 11.02 -4.75
C CYS A 79 -2.08 9.62 -5.02
N GLU A 80 -3.21 9.23 -4.39
CA GLU A 80 -3.93 7.99 -4.71
C GLU A 80 -4.46 8.03 -6.15
N LYS A 81 -4.98 9.18 -6.60
CA LYS A 81 -5.41 9.37 -7.99
C LYS A 81 -4.23 9.28 -8.96
N ALA A 82 -3.11 9.90 -8.60
CA ALA A 82 -1.89 9.86 -9.41
C ALA A 82 -1.35 8.43 -9.53
N TRP A 83 -1.37 7.67 -8.43
CA TRP A 83 -1.04 6.25 -8.43
C TRP A 83 -1.98 5.44 -9.34
N ALA A 84 -3.29 5.62 -9.21
CA ALA A 84 -4.27 4.89 -10.00
C ALA A 84 -4.11 5.13 -11.50
N GLU A 85 -3.88 6.39 -11.89
CA GLU A 85 -3.60 6.77 -13.28
C GLU A 85 -2.32 6.12 -13.79
N GLU A 86 -1.26 6.13 -12.99
CA GLU A 86 0.01 5.52 -13.38
C GLU A 86 -0.11 4.00 -13.60
N ILE A 87 -0.80 3.29 -12.69
CA ILE A 87 -1.05 1.85 -12.86
C ILE A 87 -1.93 1.59 -14.10
N SER A 88 -2.93 2.44 -14.35
CA SER A 88 -3.78 2.35 -15.55
C SER A 88 -2.97 2.51 -16.83
N LEU A 89 -2.09 3.51 -16.90
CA LEU A 89 -1.21 3.76 -18.04
C LEU A 89 -0.18 2.65 -18.24
N GLU A 90 0.39 2.10 -17.16
CA GLU A 90 1.29 0.95 -17.24
C GLU A 90 0.59 -0.30 -17.80
N HIS A 91 -0.69 -0.50 -17.50
CA HIS A 91 -1.50 -1.59 -18.05
C HIS A 91 -2.06 -1.33 -19.46
N ALA A 92 -2.05 -0.09 -19.94
CA ALA A 92 -2.53 0.25 -21.29
C ALA A 92 -1.60 -0.27 -22.39
N LEU A 93 -0.36 -0.62 -22.05
CA LEU A 93 0.63 -1.18 -22.95
C LEU A 93 0.92 -2.64 -22.57
N PRO A 94 1.24 -3.51 -23.55
CA PRO A 94 1.53 -4.92 -23.28
C PRO A 94 2.82 -5.14 -22.50
N THR A 95 3.64 -4.10 -22.31
CA THR A 95 4.92 -4.16 -21.61
C THR A 95 5.11 -2.91 -20.75
N PRO A 96 5.56 -3.03 -19.48
CA PRO A 96 5.91 -1.87 -18.67
C PRO A 96 7.09 -1.12 -19.27
N LEU A 97 6.92 0.17 -19.54
CA LEU A 97 7.99 1.01 -20.11
C LEU A 97 8.90 1.66 -19.06
N GLY A 98 8.55 1.57 -17.77
CA GLY A 98 9.32 2.21 -16.70
C GLY A 98 9.35 3.74 -16.77
N ILE A 99 8.36 4.35 -17.43
CA ILE A 99 8.22 5.81 -17.59
C ILE A 99 7.61 6.50 -16.35
N SER A 100 7.33 5.73 -15.30
CA SER A 100 6.78 6.25 -14.06
C SER A 100 7.75 7.25 -13.41
N LYS A 101 7.19 8.32 -12.85
CA LYS A 101 7.99 9.37 -12.19
C LYS A 101 8.84 8.73 -11.09
N THR A 102 10.10 9.16 -10.97
CA THR A 102 10.92 8.76 -9.84
C THR A 102 10.27 9.27 -8.56
N ARG A 103 9.77 8.33 -7.76
CA ARG A 103 9.09 8.66 -6.50
C ARG A 103 10.02 8.75 -5.30
N ARG A 104 11.24 8.22 -5.44
CA ARG A 104 12.26 8.31 -4.38
C ARG A 104 12.30 9.76 -3.92
N GLY A 105 12.19 9.95 -2.61
CA GLY A 105 12.15 11.28 -1.99
C GLY A 105 13.37 12.13 -2.36
N ASN A 106 13.50 13.29 -1.72
CA ASN A 106 14.58 14.23 -2.03
C ASN A 106 15.94 13.52 -2.18
N VAL A 107 16.58 13.70 -3.34
CA VAL A 107 17.83 13.01 -3.69
C VAL A 107 18.93 13.31 -2.68
N LEU A 108 18.99 14.53 -2.13
CA LEU A 108 19.96 14.89 -1.09
C LEU A 108 19.71 14.13 0.20
N ASP A 109 18.44 13.92 0.57
CA ASP A 109 18.10 13.14 1.77
C ASP A 109 18.41 11.66 1.56
N ALA A 110 18.21 11.14 0.36
CA ALA A 110 18.59 9.77 0.00
C ALA A 110 20.11 9.54 0.06
N LEU A 111 20.91 10.52 -0.39
CA LEU A 111 22.37 10.47 -0.31
C LEU A 111 22.90 10.58 1.13
N ARG A 112 22.14 11.24 2.02
CA ARG A 112 22.50 11.42 3.44
C ARG A 112 21.96 10.34 4.36
N ALA A 113 21.03 9.50 3.88
CA ALA A 113 20.49 8.41 4.65
C ALA A 113 21.62 7.41 5.00
N PRO A 114 21.72 6.94 6.27
CA PRO A 114 22.67 5.90 6.66
C PRO A 114 22.38 4.60 5.93
#